data_AF-A0A1S9DPW2-F1
#
_entry.id   AF-A0A1S9DPW2-F1
#
_cell.length_a   1.000
_cell.length_b   1.000
_cell.length_c   1.000
_cell.angle_alpha   90.00
_cell.angle_beta   90.00
_cell.angle_gamma   90.00
#
_symmetry.space_group_name_H-M   'P 1'
#
loop_
_entity.id
_entity.type
_entity.pdbx_description
1 polymer ?
#
loop_
_entity_poly.entity_id
_entity_poly.type
_entity_poly.pdbx_seq_one_letter_code
_entity_poly.pdbx_strand_id
1 'polypeptide(L)'
;MASTLLTSAQDIFRKDDSFAGYKDIVAEFPPGSRLISARPLGISTWTNTTRLSVEHPDGKEKVYFLKCAQSEDGRVLVQGEFNSMSEIYATAPGFVPKPYTWGTCYLDDTEAYFFISEFIDFSSRLSKFDRLCRKLADLHQTSVSPTGKFGFHVTTC
;
A
#
# COMPACT_ATOMS: atom_id res chain seq x y z
N MET A 1 21.49 -30.28 -6.32
CA MET A 1 21.33 -28.82 -6.43
C MET A 1 19.88 -28.50 -6.12
N ALA A 2 19.62 -27.88 -4.98
CA ALA A 2 18.27 -27.50 -4.57
C ALA A 2 17.79 -26.38 -5.51
N SER A 3 16.64 -26.61 -6.14
CA SER A 3 15.93 -25.60 -6.90
C SER A 3 15.56 -24.47 -5.95
N THR A 4 16.13 -23.29 -6.18
CA THR A 4 15.71 -22.04 -5.54
C THR A 4 14.30 -21.76 -6.02
N LEU A 5 13.30 -22.26 -5.29
CA LEU A 5 11.92 -21.85 -5.48
C LEU A 5 11.89 -20.35 -5.23
N LEU A 6 11.69 -19.58 -6.30
CA LEU A 6 11.15 -18.24 -6.21
C LEU A 6 9.91 -18.36 -5.34
N THR A 7 10.00 -17.95 -4.08
CA THR A 7 8.84 -17.83 -3.20
C THR A 7 7.87 -16.94 -3.95
N SER A 8 6.80 -17.52 -4.50
CA SER A 8 5.84 -16.73 -5.27
C SER A 8 5.24 -15.66 -4.35
N ALA A 9 4.69 -14.58 -4.91
CA ALA A 9 3.99 -13.55 -4.12
C ALA A 9 2.92 -14.14 -3.16
N GLN A 10 2.53 -15.41 -3.36
CA GLN A 10 1.60 -16.16 -2.54
C GLN A 10 2.08 -16.39 -1.10
N ASP A 11 3.38 -16.36 -0.81
CA ASP A 11 3.94 -16.77 0.49
C ASP A 11 4.69 -15.65 1.24
N ILE A 12 4.54 -14.38 0.82
CA ILE A 12 5.23 -13.21 1.39
C ILE A 12 5.01 -13.09 2.91
N PHE A 13 3.80 -13.35 3.39
CA PHE A 13 3.52 -13.42 4.83
C PHE A 13 2.88 -14.76 5.18
N ARG A 14 3.56 -15.55 6.00
CA ARG A 14 2.95 -16.72 6.63
C ARG A 14 1.98 -16.25 7.71
N LYS A 15 0.92 -17.04 7.94
CA LYS A 15 0.11 -16.92 9.16
C LYS A 15 0.99 -17.33 10.34
N ASP A 16 1.71 -16.37 10.88
CA ASP A 16 2.45 -16.51 12.12
C ASP A 16 1.86 -15.51 13.13
N ASP A 17 1.37 -16.04 14.24
CA ASP A 17 0.82 -15.26 15.34
C ASP A 17 1.89 -14.41 16.04
N SER A 18 3.18 -14.65 15.76
CA SER A 18 4.30 -13.85 16.29
C SER A 18 4.47 -12.49 15.61
N PHE A 19 3.86 -12.28 14.44
CA PHE A 19 4.06 -11.11 13.58
C PHE A 19 5.52 -10.78 13.23
N ALA A 20 6.46 -11.72 13.39
CA ALA A 20 7.90 -11.47 13.16
C ALA A 20 8.19 -10.90 11.76
N GLY A 21 7.47 -11.37 10.74
CA GLY A 21 7.59 -10.88 9.35
C GLY A 21 7.13 -9.43 9.14
N TYR A 22 6.43 -8.81 10.10
CA TYR A 22 5.92 -7.44 10.00
C TYR A 22 6.77 -6.41 10.75
N LYS A 23 7.93 -6.79 11.31
CA LYS A 23 8.74 -5.88 12.14
C LYS A 23 9.08 -4.54 11.46
N ASP A 24 9.47 -4.59 10.18
CA ASP A 24 9.87 -3.41 9.41
C ASP A 24 8.63 -2.57 9.06
N ILE A 25 7.49 -3.22 8.83
CA ILE A 25 6.20 -2.55 8.61
C ILE A 25 5.73 -1.82 9.88
N VAL A 26 5.88 -2.45 11.05
CA VAL A 26 5.47 -1.86 12.32
C VAL A 26 6.32 -0.66 12.68
N ALA A 27 7.60 -0.66 12.30
CA ALA A 27 8.53 0.44 12.53
C ALA A 27 8.15 1.73 11.80
N GLU A 28 7.32 1.67 10.76
CA GLU A 28 6.81 2.85 10.03
C GLU A 28 5.66 3.57 10.77
N PHE A 29 5.09 2.97 11.81
CA PHE A 29 4.07 3.59 12.64
C PHE A 29 4.71 4.36 13.80
N PRO A 30 3.99 5.32 14.42
CA PRO A 30 4.52 6.07 15.56
C PRO A 30 5.09 5.16 16.66
N PRO A 31 6.21 5.53 17.32
CA PRO A 31 6.82 4.73 18.37
C PRO A 31 5.82 4.36 19.46
N GLY A 32 5.74 3.06 19.80
CA GLY A 32 4.74 2.52 20.73
C GLY A 32 3.49 1.95 20.05
N SER A 33 3.40 2.01 18.72
CA SER A 33 2.34 1.33 17.98
C SER A 33 2.50 -0.19 18.05
N ARG A 34 1.38 -0.91 18.03
CA ARG A 34 1.33 -2.37 18.11
C ARG A 34 0.42 -2.96 17.04
N LEU A 35 0.92 -3.95 16.31
CA LEU A 35 0.10 -4.72 15.39
C LEU A 35 -0.84 -5.65 16.18
N ILE A 36 -2.15 -5.49 15.96
CA ILE A 36 -3.21 -6.27 16.61
C ILE A 36 -3.59 -7.47 15.75
N SER A 37 -3.73 -7.25 14.44
CA SER A 37 -3.96 -8.34 13.49
C SER A 37 -3.49 -7.99 12.09
N ALA A 38 -3.08 -9.03 11.37
CA ALA A 38 -2.80 -9.00 9.94
C ALA A 38 -3.69 -10.06 9.26
N ARG A 39 -4.55 -9.62 8.34
CA ARG A 39 -5.48 -10.50 7.62
C ARG A 39 -5.23 -10.42 6.12
N PRO A 40 -4.77 -11.49 5.47
CA PRO A 40 -4.65 -11.52 4.01
C PRO A 40 -6.00 -11.23 3.35
N LEU A 41 -6.01 -10.33 2.37
CA LEU A 41 -7.21 -9.91 1.62
C LEU A 41 -7.30 -10.60 0.26
N GLY A 42 -6.16 -10.91 -0.33
CA GLY A 42 -6.05 -11.49 -1.66
C GLY A 42 -4.63 -11.42 -2.18
N ILE A 43 -4.37 -12.19 -3.22
CA ILE A 43 -3.04 -12.35 -3.81
C ILE A 43 -3.20 -12.12 -5.31
N SER A 44 -2.35 -11.27 -5.88
CA SER A 44 -2.18 -11.17 -7.33
C SER A 44 -0.88 -11.89 -7.72
N THR A 45 -0.63 -12.05 -9.02
CA THR A 45 0.66 -12.61 -9.51
C THR A 45 1.87 -11.83 -8.98
N TRP A 46 1.70 -10.54 -8.66
CA TRP A 46 2.79 -9.61 -8.38
C TRP A 46 2.84 -9.14 -6.93
N THR A 47 1.70 -9.19 -6.23
CA THR A 47 1.57 -8.53 -4.92
C THR A 47 0.74 -9.35 -3.94
N ASN A 48 1.15 -9.36 -2.69
CA ASN A 48 0.33 -9.81 -1.57
C ASN A 48 -0.35 -8.60 -0.91
N THR A 49 -1.63 -8.74 -0.57
CA THR A 49 -2.39 -7.66 0.08
C THR A 49 -2.93 -8.10 1.43
N THR A 50 -2.76 -7.25 2.44
CA THR A 50 -3.08 -7.54 3.83
C THR A 50 -3.79 -6.36 4.47
N ARG A 51 -4.84 -6.64 5.24
CA ARG A 51 -5.45 -5.69 6.17
C ARG A 51 -4.69 -5.73 7.48
N LEU A 52 -4.10 -4.61 7.88
CA LEU A 52 -3.46 -4.44 9.18
C LEU A 52 -4.41 -3.71 10.12
N SER A 53 -4.52 -4.17 11.36
CA SER A 53 -5.13 -3.44 12.46
C SER A 53 -4.01 -3.09 13.44
N VAL A 54 -3.80 -1.80 13.68
CA VAL A 54 -2.69 -1.27 14.46
C VAL A 54 -3.23 -0.35 15.55
N GLU A 55 -2.90 -0.65 16.80
CA GLU A 55 -3.14 0.22 17.93
C GLU A 55 -2.01 1.26 18.01
N HIS A 56 -2.37 2.54 17.97
CA HIS A 56 -1.44 3.66 18.11
C HIS A 56 -1.16 3.97 19.59
N PRO A 57 -0.11 4.76 19.91
CA PRO A 57 0.25 5.10 21.29
C PRO A 57 -0.85 5.83 22.08
N ASP A 58 -1.82 6.44 21.38
CA ASP A 58 -2.99 7.05 21.99
C ASP A 58 -4.11 6.04 22.36
N GLY A 59 -3.83 4.74 22.21
CA GLY A 59 -4.76 3.64 22.46
C GLY A 59 -5.81 3.46 21.37
N LYS A 60 -5.74 4.20 20.26
CA LYS A 60 -6.72 4.07 19.17
C LYS A 60 -6.27 3.05 18.14
N GLU A 61 -7.18 2.16 17.79
CA GLU A 61 -7.01 1.25 16.66
C GLU A 61 -7.25 1.99 15.35
N LYS A 62 -6.34 1.79 14.39
CA LYS A 62 -6.50 2.19 12.99
C LYS A 62 -6.26 1.00 12.07
N VAL A 63 -6.91 1.04 10.92
CA VAL A 63 -6.86 -0.04 9.93
C VAL A 63 -6.16 0.44 8.67
N TYR A 64 -5.22 -0.35 8.19
CA TYR A 64 -4.39 -0.04 7.03
C TYR A 64 -4.46 -1.13 5.98
N PHE A 65 -4.33 -0.72 4.73
CA PHE A 65 -4.07 -1.61 3.62
C PHE A 65 -2.56 -1.69 3.40
N LEU A 66 -2.03 -2.91 3.41
CA LEU A 66 -0.64 -3.22 3.11
C LEU A 66 -0.60 -3.97 1.77
N LYS A 67 0.27 -3.53 0.88
CA LYS A 67 0.66 -4.23 -0.34
C LYS A 67 2.15 -4.51 -0.30
N CYS A 68 2.54 -5.75 -0.57
CA CYS A 68 3.95 -6.15 -0.63
C CYS A 68 4.28 -6.80 -1.96
N ALA A 69 5.48 -6.53 -2.46
CA ALA A 69 6.02 -7.06 -3.71
C ALA A 69 7.51 -7.39 -3.53
N GLN A 70 8.00 -8.35 -4.30
CA GLN A 70 9.42 -8.70 -4.35
C GLN A 70 10.01 -8.25 -5.68
N SER A 71 11.35 -8.30 -5.79
CA SER A 71 12.14 -7.88 -6.95
C SER A 71 12.12 -6.37 -7.22
N GLU A 72 13.04 -5.93 -8.08
CA GLU A 72 13.16 -4.52 -8.49
C GLU A 72 11.88 -4.00 -9.16
N ASP A 73 11.20 -4.83 -9.94
CA ASP A 73 9.90 -4.46 -10.54
C ASP A 73 8.85 -4.20 -9.45
N GLY A 74 8.88 -5.00 -8.38
CA GLY A 74 8.03 -4.80 -7.21
C GLY A 74 8.32 -3.48 -6.48
N ARG A 75 9.60 -3.10 -6.39
CA ARG A 75 10.04 -1.80 -5.84
C ARG A 75 9.47 -0.64 -6.65
N VAL A 76 9.63 -0.69 -7.98
CA VAL A 76 9.12 0.35 -8.90
C VAL A 76 7.60 0.46 -8.78
N LEU A 77 6.90 -0.67 -8.69
CA LEU A 77 5.44 -0.72 -8.52
C LEU A 77 4.98 0.00 -7.25
N VAL A 78 5.50 -0.39 -6.07
CA VAL A 78 5.00 0.17 -4.79
C VAL A 78 5.45 1.63 -4.59
N GLN A 79 6.65 2.00 -5.06
CA GLN A 79 7.12 3.39 -5.03
C GLN A 79 6.29 4.27 -5.98
N GLY A 80 6.04 3.79 -7.20
CA GLY A 80 5.24 4.51 -8.19
C GLY A 80 3.80 4.71 -7.71
N GLU A 81 3.22 3.68 -7.09
CA GLU A 81 1.88 3.74 -6.50
C GLU A 81 1.79 4.77 -5.37
N PHE A 82 2.75 4.77 -4.43
CA PHE A 82 2.78 5.76 -3.35
C PHE A 82 2.84 7.20 -3.89
N ASN A 83 3.74 7.47 -4.84
CA ASN A 83 3.92 8.82 -5.39
C ASN A 83 2.69 9.27 -6.20
N SER A 84 2.15 8.39 -7.04
CA SER A 84 0.97 8.68 -7.86
C SER A 84 -0.26 8.91 -6.99
N MET A 85 -0.49 8.04 -5.99
CA MET A 85 -1.63 8.16 -5.09
C MET A 85 -1.51 9.41 -4.20
N SER A 86 -0.29 9.81 -3.82
CA SER A 86 -0.05 11.04 -3.03
C SER A 86 -0.43 12.29 -3.80
N GLU A 87 -0.05 12.40 -5.08
CA GLU A 87 -0.44 13.53 -5.94
C GLU A 87 -1.95 13.58 -6.17
N ILE A 88 -2.58 12.41 -6.42
CA ILE A 88 -4.04 12.33 -6.58
C ILE A 88 -4.74 12.72 -5.28
N TYR A 89 -4.28 12.24 -4.13
CA TYR A 89 -4.88 12.56 -2.83
C TYR A 89 -4.72 14.04 -2.48
N ALA A 90 -3.56 14.63 -2.76
CA ALA A 90 -3.31 16.06 -2.55
C ALA A 90 -4.22 16.94 -3.42
N THR A 91 -4.44 16.54 -4.68
CA THR A 91 -5.29 17.26 -5.63
C THR A 91 -6.79 17.06 -5.36
N ALA A 92 -7.20 15.83 -5.06
CA ALA A 92 -8.60 15.43 -4.88
C ALA A 92 -8.77 14.50 -3.67
N PRO A 93 -8.76 15.04 -2.44
CA PRO A 93 -8.96 14.26 -1.22
C PRO A 93 -10.25 13.43 -1.28
N GLY A 94 -10.14 12.14 -0.93
CA GLY A 94 -11.26 11.20 -0.96
C GLY A 94 -11.66 10.71 -2.37
N PHE A 95 -10.82 10.92 -3.39
CA PHE A 95 -10.91 10.18 -4.66
C PHE A 95 -10.17 8.83 -4.59
N VAL A 96 -9.04 8.81 -3.87
CA VAL A 96 -8.24 7.62 -3.56
C VAL A 96 -8.11 7.46 -2.03
N PRO A 97 -7.78 6.27 -1.51
CA PRO A 97 -7.40 6.12 -0.11
C PRO A 97 -6.23 7.03 0.26
N LYS A 98 -6.15 7.47 1.51
CA LYS A 98 -5.00 8.26 1.95
C LYS A 98 -3.72 7.40 1.92
N PRO A 99 -2.68 7.75 1.13
CA PRO A 99 -1.41 7.05 1.20
C PRO A 99 -0.73 7.33 2.55
N TYR A 100 -0.04 6.33 3.09
CA TYR A 100 0.65 6.44 4.37
C TYR A 100 2.17 6.46 4.17
N THR A 101 2.75 5.40 3.60
CA THR A 101 4.19 5.32 3.31
C THR A 101 4.48 4.18 2.33
N TRP A 102 5.73 4.07 1.88
CA TRP A 102 6.28 2.91 1.19
C TRP A 102 7.71 2.69 1.65
N GLY A 103 8.24 1.48 1.49
CA GLY A 103 9.61 1.19 1.92
C GLY A 103 10.09 -0.22 1.59
N THR A 104 11.23 -0.57 2.17
CA THR A 104 11.87 -1.87 2.08
C THR A 104 11.63 -2.66 3.37
N CYS A 105 11.41 -3.96 3.25
CA CYS A 105 11.27 -4.88 4.37
C CYS A 105 11.99 -6.20 4.08
N TYR A 106 12.28 -6.98 5.12
CA TYR A 106 12.85 -8.31 4.98
C TYR A 106 11.90 -9.38 5.48
N LEU A 107 11.64 -10.37 4.61
CA LEU A 107 10.76 -11.50 4.87
C LEU A 107 11.58 -12.78 4.78
N ASP A 108 11.82 -13.44 5.91
CA ASP A 108 12.71 -14.61 5.99
C ASP A 108 14.06 -14.37 5.24
N ASP A 109 14.71 -13.24 5.55
CA ASP A 109 15.96 -12.78 4.93
C ASP A 109 15.89 -12.43 3.43
N THR A 110 14.70 -12.43 2.85
CA THR A 110 14.46 -11.98 1.47
C THR A 110 14.02 -10.53 1.46
N GLU A 111 14.75 -9.68 0.73
CA GLU A 111 14.35 -8.30 0.51
C GLU A 111 13.03 -8.21 -0.27
N ALA A 112 12.12 -7.39 0.24
CA ALA A 112 10.85 -7.09 -0.36
C ALA A 112 10.52 -5.60 -0.16
N TYR A 113 9.50 -5.13 -0.85
CA TYR A 113 9.07 -3.74 -0.82
C TYR A 113 7.59 -3.67 -0.50
N PHE A 114 7.17 -2.58 0.14
CA PHE A 114 5.81 -2.42 0.60
C PHE A 114 5.26 -1.03 0.33
N PHE A 115 3.93 -0.96 0.29
CA PHE A 115 3.13 0.25 0.28
C PHE A 115 2.02 0.14 1.32
N ILE A 116 1.80 1.21 2.08
CA ILE A 116 0.76 1.33 3.11
C ILE A 116 -0.17 2.49 2.75
N SER A 117 -1.47 2.26 2.88
CA SER A 117 -2.50 3.30 2.80
C SER A 117 -3.62 3.06 3.81
N GLU A 118 -4.55 4.02 3.88
CA GLU A 118 -5.83 3.84 4.56
C GLU A 118 -6.57 2.61 4.01
N PHE A 119 -7.09 1.78 4.91
CA PHE A 119 -7.97 0.69 4.51
C PHE A 119 -9.38 1.21 4.23
N ILE A 120 -9.87 0.98 3.01
CA ILE A 120 -11.26 1.24 2.65
C ILE A 120 -12.04 -0.07 2.65
N ASP A 121 -13.07 -0.13 3.49
CA ASP A 121 -14.03 -1.24 3.48
C ASP A 121 -15.02 -1.04 2.33
N PHE A 122 -14.77 -1.73 1.21
CA PHE A 122 -15.63 -1.64 0.04
C PHE A 122 -16.94 -2.37 0.29
N SER A 123 -18.04 -1.63 0.32
CA SER A 123 -19.37 -2.25 0.20
C SER A 123 -19.58 -2.77 -1.21
N SER A 124 -20.29 -3.88 -1.39
CA SER A 124 -20.69 -4.42 -2.70
C SER A 124 -21.65 -3.52 -3.50
N ARG A 125 -22.00 -2.35 -2.97
CA ARG A 125 -22.88 -1.38 -3.64
C ARG A 125 -22.11 -0.63 -4.71
N LEU A 126 -22.66 -0.63 -5.92
CA LEU A 126 -22.15 0.21 -7.01
C LEU A 126 -22.29 1.69 -6.64
N SER A 127 -21.23 2.46 -6.88
CA SER A 127 -21.31 3.90 -6.77
C SER A 127 -22.17 4.46 -7.92
N LYS A 128 -22.78 5.63 -7.72
CA LYS A 128 -23.48 6.30 -8.80
C LYS A 128 -22.47 6.80 -9.83
N PHE A 129 -22.64 6.40 -11.09
CA PHE A 129 -21.72 6.73 -12.19
C PHE A 129 -21.45 8.23 -12.32
N ASP A 130 -22.46 9.07 -12.09
CA ASP A 130 -22.34 10.53 -12.18
C ASP A 130 -21.30 11.10 -11.21
N ARG A 131 -21.18 10.50 -10.01
CA ARG A 131 -20.22 10.93 -8.99
C ARG A 131 -18.78 10.62 -9.40
N LEU A 132 -18.55 9.44 -10.01
CA LEU A 132 -17.23 9.07 -10.50
C LEU A 132 -16.80 10.01 -11.63
N CYS A 133 -17.66 10.21 -12.64
CA CYS A 133 -17.35 11.08 -13.78
C CYS A 133 -17.07 12.52 -13.34
N ARG A 134 -17.87 13.06 -12.40
CA ARG A 134 -17.67 14.41 -11.86
C ARG A 134 -16.33 14.54 -11.16
N LYS A 135 -16.01 13.64 -10.23
CA LYS A 135 -14.72 13.68 -9.50
C LYS A 135 -13.52 13.51 -10.44
N LEU A 136 -13.64 12.68 -11.48
CA LEU A 136 -12.57 12.50 -12.46
C LEU A 136 -12.38 13.75 -13.33
N ALA A 137 -13.47 14.37 -13.77
CA ALA A 137 -13.42 15.64 -14.50
C ALA A 137 -12.80 16.75 -13.64
N ASP A 138 -13.23 16.86 -12.37
CA ASP A 138 -12.68 17.81 -11.42
C ASP A 138 -11.17 17.59 -11.24
N LEU A 139 -10.73 16.33 -11.01
CA LEU A 139 -9.31 15.98 -10.89
C LEU A 139 -8.50 16.47 -12.11
N HIS A 140 -8.97 16.20 -13.34
CA HIS A 140 -8.28 16.64 -14.55
C HIS A 140 -8.24 18.16 -14.71
N GLN A 141 -9.29 18.86 -14.27
CA GLN A 141 -9.38 20.32 -14.39
C GLN A 141 -8.55 21.05 -13.32
N THR A 142 -8.44 20.49 -12.12
CA THR A 142 -7.78 21.14 -10.99
C THR A 142 -6.33 20.69 -10.80
N SER A 143 -5.91 19.59 -11.43
CA SER A 143 -4.50 19.15 -11.34
C SER A 143 -3.58 20.16 -12.00
N VAL A 144 -2.48 20.50 -11.32
CA VAL A 144 -1.44 21.39 -11.83
C VAL A 144 -0.09 20.73 -11.59
N SER A 145 0.72 20.59 -12.64
CA SER A 145 2.08 20.09 -12.48
C SER A 145 2.93 21.11 -11.71
N PRO A 146 3.57 20.73 -10.59
CA PRO A 146 4.43 21.64 -9.82
C PRO A 146 5.62 22.16 -10.64
N THR A 147 5.99 21.47 -11.72
CA THR A 147 7.14 21.81 -12.58
C THR A 147 6.73 22.28 -13.98
N GLY A 148 5.43 22.27 -14.29
CA GLY A 148 4.92 22.50 -15.65
C GLY A 148 5.25 21.38 -16.65
N LYS A 149 5.85 20.26 -16.21
CA LYS A 149 6.16 19.10 -17.05
C LYS A 149 5.18 17.95 -16.82
N PHE A 150 5.04 17.08 -17.81
CA PHE A 150 4.28 15.84 -17.70
C PHE A 150 5.11 14.75 -17.00
N GLY A 151 4.46 13.91 -16.19
CA GLY A 151 5.05 12.74 -15.54
C GLY A 151 5.44 12.95 -14.07
N PHE A 152 6.04 11.91 -13.49
CA PHE A 152 6.50 11.86 -12.10
C PHE A 152 8.02 11.97 -12.01
N HIS A 153 8.51 12.35 -10.83
CA HIS A 153 9.95 12.39 -10.52
C HIS A 153 10.54 10.99 -10.25
N VAL A 154 9.70 9.97 -10.17
CA VAL A 154 10.05 8.55 -10.07
C VAL A 154 9.50 7.81 -11.28
N THR A 155 10.11 6.67 -11.61
CA THR A 155 9.50 5.72 -12.56
C THR A 155 8.17 5.24 -12.01
N THR A 156 7.14 5.31 -12.85
CA THR A 156 5.81 4.74 -12.59
C THR A 156 5.57 3.65 -13.63
N CYS A 157 4.95 2.54 -13.22
CA CYS A 157 4.67 1.38 -14.07
C CYS A 157 3.25 1.42 -14.65
#